data_AF-W2M9W9-F1
#
_entry.id   AF-W2M9W9-F1
#
_cell.length_a   1.000
_cell.length_b   1.000
_cell.length_c   1.000
_cell.angle_alpha   90.00
_cell.angle_beta   90.00
_cell.angle_gamma   90.00
#
_symmetry.space_group_name_H-M   'P 1'
#
loop_
_entity.id
_entity.type
_entity.pdbx_description
1 polymer ?
#
loop_
_entity_poly.entity_id
_entity_poly.type
_entity_poly.pdbx_seq_one_letter_code
_entity_poly.pdbx_strand_id
1 'polypeptide(L)'
;MDWAARGGHLDVVKWLHEHRKEGCSEKAMDEAAANGHFDVVKWLHEHRSEGCTTVAMDGAAGAGHFEVVKWLHENRSEGCSTVAMNNAACNGYFDIVRWLHSNRSEGCTSSAMDWAARNGHLDIVKWLGENRSEGCTAAAMNKAAQYGHLKVVKWLHSHRSEGCTTYAMDKAAAAGHLDVVKWLHTHRSEGCTRVAMKHAIVNSRFDVVLFLHLYRNERFQLPTNTTIHLPLELQQWLVANYADDVSECHFEVPKLDWRCSNDLLGRNEHAPPALHVSYCNLTW
;
A
#
# COMPACT_ATOMS: atom_id res chain seq x y z
N MET A 1 -11.46 31.85 -10.92
CA MET A 1 -12.04 30.90 -11.89
C MET A 1 -11.46 29.51 -11.69
N ASP A 2 -10.15 29.37 -11.47
CA ASP A 2 -9.45 28.08 -11.22
C ASP A 2 -10.17 27.17 -10.21
N TRP A 3 -10.51 27.68 -9.02
CA TRP A 3 -11.21 26.86 -8.02
C TRP A 3 -12.62 26.45 -8.43
N ALA A 4 -13.35 27.29 -9.18
CA ALA A 4 -14.65 26.92 -9.71
C ALA A 4 -14.51 25.81 -10.77
N ALA A 5 -13.47 25.88 -11.60
CA ALA A 5 -13.17 24.85 -12.58
C ALA A 5 -12.75 23.52 -11.92
N ARG A 6 -11.90 23.58 -10.90
CA ARG A 6 -11.54 22.42 -10.06
C ARG A 6 -12.75 21.73 -9.44
N GLY A 7 -13.75 22.50 -9.01
CA GLY A 7 -14.97 21.99 -8.40
C GLY A 7 -16.06 21.58 -9.40
N GLY A 8 -15.83 21.75 -10.71
CA GLY A 8 -16.81 21.41 -11.74
C GLY A 8 -17.99 22.38 -11.84
N HIS A 9 -17.87 23.58 -11.27
CA HIS A 9 -18.95 24.57 -11.25
C HIS A 9 -18.97 25.38 -12.55
N LEU A 10 -19.42 24.75 -13.64
CA LEU A 10 -19.43 25.36 -14.98
C LEU A 10 -20.25 26.66 -15.05
N ASP A 11 -21.36 26.74 -14.32
CA ASP A 11 -22.19 27.93 -14.18
C ASP A 11 -21.42 29.10 -13.56
N VAL A 12 -20.67 28.83 -12.49
CA VAL A 12 -19.80 29.83 -11.85
C VAL A 12 -18.65 30.22 -12.77
N VAL A 13 -18.07 29.25 -13.52
CA VAL A 13 -17.02 29.54 -14.50
C VAL A 13 -17.52 30.48 -15.60
N LYS A 14 -18.70 30.21 -16.18
CA LYS A 14 -19.34 31.08 -17.18
C LYS A 14 -19.65 32.46 -16.62
N TRP A 15 -20.23 32.52 -15.42
CA TRP A 15 -20.53 33.78 -14.75
C TRP A 15 -19.26 34.62 -14.53
N LEU A 16 -18.18 34.00 -14.02
CA LEU A 16 -16.91 34.68 -13.81
C LEU A 16 -16.31 35.17 -15.14
N HIS A 17 -16.43 34.41 -16.23
CA HIS A 17 -15.96 34.84 -17.54
C HIS A 17 -16.68 36.07 -18.08
N GLU A 18 -18.00 36.12 -17.93
CA GLU A 18 -18.83 37.22 -18.41
C GLU A 18 -18.70 38.50 -17.56
N HIS A 19 -18.47 38.36 -16.25
CA HIS A 19 -18.58 39.46 -15.29
C HIS A 19 -17.24 39.91 -14.66
N ARG A 20 -16.14 39.18 -14.88
CA ARG A 20 -14.81 39.47 -14.32
C ARG A 20 -13.74 39.57 -15.42
N LYS A 21 -12.63 40.25 -15.12
CA LYS A 21 -11.52 40.46 -16.09
C LYS A 21 -10.22 39.75 -15.70
N GLU A 22 -10.15 39.18 -14.50
CA GLU A 22 -8.96 38.55 -13.95
C GLU A 22 -8.56 37.25 -14.65
N GLY A 23 -9.50 36.60 -15.35
CA GLY A 23 -9.26 35.36 -16.09
C GLY A 23 -9.04 34.13 -15.20
N CYS A 24 -8.29 33.16 -15.74
CA CYS A 24 -7.83 31.96 -15.06
C CYS A 24 -6.33 31.72 -15.34
N SER A 25 -5.76 30.72 -14.69
CA SER A 25 -4.49 30.13 -15.12
C SER A 25 -4.70 28.77 -15.79
N GLU A 26 -3.63 28.17 -16.33
CA GLU A 26 -3.62 26.79 -16.85
C GLU A 26 -4.21 25.79 -15.82
N LYS A 27 -4.10 26.10 -14.53
CA LYS A 27 -4.67 25.28 -13.43
C LYS A 27 -6.17 25.07 -13.57
N ALA A 28 -6.92 26.01 -14.17
CA ALA A 28 -8.35 25.83 -14.34
C ALA A 28 -8.66 24.58 -15.18
N MET A 29 -7.96 24.41 -16.31
CA MET A 29 -8.17 23.24 -17.16
C MET A 29 -7.45 22.00 -16.62
N ASP A 30 -6.24 22.16 -16.04
CA ASP A 30 -5.52 21.06 -15.41
C ASP A 30 -6.32 20.40 -14.29
N GLU A 31 -6.84 21.21 -13.35
CA GLU A 31 -7.60 20.70 -12.21
C GLU A 31 -9.01 20.24 -12.60
N ALA A 32 -9.65 20.86 -13.60
CA ALA A 32 -10.92 20.37 -14.14
C ALA A 32 -10.73 18.99 -14.79
N ALA A 33 -9.67 18.79 -15.57
CA ALA A 33 -9.37 17.52 -16.21
C ALA A 33 -9.02 16.42 -15.19
N ALA A 34 -8.18 16.75 -14.20
CA ALA A 34 -7.79 15.83 -13.14
C ALA A 34 -8.96 15.35 -12.27
N ASN A 35 -10.02 16.16 -12.14
CA ASN A 35 -11.26 15.79 -11.43
C ASN A 35 -12.40 15.33 -12.35
N GLY A 36 -12.15 15.21 -13.67
CA GLY A 36 -13.10 14.64 -14.62
C GLY A 36 -14.25 15.56 -15.02
N HIS A 37 -14.13 16.86 -14.78
CA HIS A 37 -15.13 17.87 -15.13
C HIS A 37 -15.07 18.19 -16.63
N PHE A 38 -15.53 17.25 -17.44
CA PHE A 38 -15.33 17.26 -18.89
C PHE A 38 -16.03 18.44 -19.59
N ASP A 39 -17.21 18.83 -19.11
CA ASP A 39 -17.95 19.99 -19.57
C ASP A 39 -17.19 21.31 -19.32
N VAL A 40 -16.55 21.43 -18.15
CA VAL A 40 -15.66 22.55 -17.84
C VAL A 40 -14.43 22.55 -18.74
N VAL A 41 -13.80 21.39 -18.98
CA VAL A 41 -12.63 21.28 -19.87
C VAL A 41 -12.96 21.76 -21.29
N LYS A 42 -14.07 21.28 -21.87
CA LYS A 42 -14.52 21.72 -23.21
C LYS A 42 -14.80 23.21 -23.23
N TRP A 43 -15.53 23.71 -22.24
CA TRP A 43 -15.90 25.11 -22.19
C TRP A 43 -14.67 26.02 -22.07
N LEU A 44 -13.72 25.67 -21.19
CA LEU A 44 -12.46 26.41 -21.04
C LEU A 44 -11.68 26.41 -22.35
N HIS A 45 -11.61 25.30 -23.07
CA HIS A 45 -10.92 25.23 -24.36
C HIS A 45 -11.55 26.14 -25.43
N GLU A 46 -12.88 26.20 -25.50
CA GLU A 46 -13.60 26.99 -26.50
C GLU A 46 -13.55 28.50 -26.20
N HIS A 47 -13.48 28.90 -24.92
CA HIS A 47 -13.70 30.30 -24.50
C HIS A 47 -12.47 30.97 -23.86
N ARG A 48 -11.41 30.22 -23.57
CA ARG A 48 -10.18 30.71 -22.93
C ARG A 48 -8.95 30.35 -23.75
N SER A 49 -7.90 31.17 -23.63
CA SER A 49 -6.65 31.01 -24.38
C SER A 49 -5.48 30.57 -23.51
N GLU A 50 -5.67 30.50 -22.19
CA GLU A 50 -4.64 30.09 -21.24
C GLU A 50 -4.20 28.64 -21.42
N GLY A 51 -5.07 27.78 -21.96
CA GLY A 51 -4.73 26.39 -22.23
C GLY A 51 -4.61 25.54 -20.97
N CYS A 52 -3.78 24.50 -21.06
CA CYS A 52 -3.45 23.59 -19.95
C CYS A 52 -1.96 23.21 -20.01
N THR A 53 -1.51 22.41 -19.05
CA THR A 53 -0.19 21.78 -19.09
C THR A 53 -0.33 20.28 -19.28
N THR A 54 0.79 19.54 -19.22
CA THR A 54 0.75 18.07 -19.17
C THR A 54 -0.02 17.54 -17.96
N VAL A 55 -0.20 18.35 -16.92
CA VAL A 55 -0.93 17.99 -15.69
C VAL A 55 -2.39 17.65 -15.98
N ALA A 56 -3.03 18.28 -16.97
CA ALA A 56 -4.39 17.94 -17.37
C ALA A 56 -4.54 16.46 -17.76
N MET A 57 -3.69 15.99 -18.69
CA MET A 57 -3.76 14.60 -19.17
C MET A 57 -3.17 13.63 -18.14
N ASP A 58 -2.10 14.00 -17.43
CA ASP A 58 -1.50 13.19 -16.36
C ASP A 58 -2.51 12.94 -15.23
N GLY A 59 -3.22 13.99 -14.80
CA GLY A 59 -4.26 13.93 -13.79
C GLY A 59 -5.48 13.13 -14.25
N ALA A 60 -5.99 13.41 -15.46
CA ALA A 60 -7.12 12.68 -16.02
C ALA A 60 -6.84 11.17 -16.15
N ALA A 61 -5.64 10.80 -16.63
CA ALA A 61 -5.22 9.41 -16.74
C ALA A 61 -5.07 8.76 -15.36
N GLY A 62 -4.43 9.46 -14.42
CA GLY A 62 -4.23 8.99 -13.05
C GLY A 62 -5.53 8.86 -12.25
N ALA A 63 -6.58 9.61 -12.60
CA ALA A 63 -7.89 9.57 -11.94
C ALA A 63 -8.93 8.70 -12.68
N GLY A 64 -8.60 8.17 -13.86
CA GLY A 64 -9.47 7.24 -14.60
C GLY A 64 -10.46 7.92 -15.54
N HIS A 65 -10.29 9.20 -15.83
CA HIS A 65 -11.18 9.99 -16.68
C HIS A 65 -10.84 9.79 -18.16
N PHE A 66 -11.10 8.59 -18.68
CA PHE A 66 -10.66 8.18 -20.01
C PHE A 66 -11.18 9.06 -21.14
N GLU A 67 -12.43 9.51 -21.07
CA GLU A 67 -13.01 10.40 -22.09
C GLU A 67 -12.32 11.77 -22.12
N VAL A 68 -11.88 12.27 -20.95
CA VAL A 68 -11.08 13.49 -20.87
C VAL A 68 -9.69 13.26 -21.48
N VAL A 69 -9.06 12.10 -21.24
CA VAL A 69 -7.75 11.76 -21.83
C VAL A 69 -7.81 11.73 -23.36
N LYS A 70 -8.80 11.04 -23.95
CA LYS A 70 -8.98 10.99 -25.41
C LYS A 70 -9.21 12.39 -25.97
N TRP A 71 -10.10 13.15 -25.34
CA TRP A 71 -10.44 14.48 -25.83
C TRP A 71 -9.24 15.44 -25.76
N LEU A 72 -8.47 15.42 -24.65
CA LEU A 72 -7.26 16.22 -24.53
C LEU A 72 -6.24 15.84 -25.62
N HIS A 73 -6.09 14.56 -25.94
CA HIS A 73 -5.20 14.13 -27.01
C HIS A 73 -5.62 14.61 -28.40
N GLU A 74 -6.92 14.62 -28.68
CA GLU A 74 -7.45 15.05 -29.98
C GLU A 74 -7.43 16.58 -30.15
N ASN A 75 -7.56 17.34 -29.05
CA ASN A 75 -7.83 18.78 -29.10
C ASN A 75 -6.71 19.66 -28.51
N ARG A 76 -5.71 19.07 -27.83
CA ARG A 76 -4.59 19.78 -27.20
C ARG A 76 -3.25 19.20 -27.66
N SER A 77 -2.23 20.05 -27.71
CA SER A 77 -0.89 19.69 -28.18
C SER A 77 0.12 19.48 -27.05
N GLU A 78 -0.24 19.85 -25.83
CA GLU A 78 0.61 19.80 -24.64
C GLU A 78 0.99 18.36 -24.26
N GLY A 79 0.12 17.39 -24.57
CA GLY A 79 0.38 15.98 -24.33
C GLY A 79 0.31 15.58 -22.87
N CYS A 80 1.11 14.58 -22.50
CA CYS A 80 1.26 14.11 -21.13
C CYS A 80 2.74 13.94 -20.79
N SER A 81 3.02 13.49 -19.57
CA SER A 81 4.33 13.00 -19.18
C SER A 81 4.28 11.49 -18.90
N THR A 82 5.39 10.90 -18.44
CA THR A 82 5.40 9.51 -17.96
C THR A 82 4.47 9.31 -16.75
N VAL A 83 4.07 10.38 -16.08
CA VAL A 83 3.16 10.36 -14.92
C VAL A 83 1.78 9.83 -15.31
N ALA A 84 1.25 10.13 -16.51
CA ALA A 84 -0.03 9.62 -16.98
C ALA A 84 -0.09 8.08 -16.92
N MET A 85 0.86 7.39 -17.56
CA MET A 85 0.87 5.93 -17.59
C MET A 85 1.24 5.33 -16.24
N ASN A 86 2.18 5.95 -15.51
CA ASN A 86 2.57 5.51 -14.16
C ASN A 86 1.36 5.52 -13.20
N ASN A 87 0.58 6.61 -13.18
CA ASN A 87 -0.58 6.73 -12.29
C ASN A 87 -1.76 5.89 -12.76
N ALA A 88 -2.00 5.80 -14.07
CA ALA A 88 -3.03 4.89 -14.60
C ALA A 88 -2.74 3.43 -14.22
N ALA A 89 -1.47 3.00 -14.30
CA ALA A 89 -1.03 1.68 -13.87
C ALA A 89 -1.14 1.48 -12.35
N CYS A 90 -0.78 2.50 -11.56
CA CYS A 90 -0.91 2.50 -10.11
C CYS A 90 -2.36 2.26 -9.66
N ASN A 91 -3.33 2.91 -10.32
CA ASN A 91 -4.74 2.89 -9.93
C ASN A 91 -5.58 1.84 -10.68
N GLY A 92 -4.98 1.00 -11.52
CA GLY A 92 -5.68 -0.11 -12.15
C GLY A 92 -6.46 0.26 -13.42
N TYR A 93 -6.22 1.43 -14.01
CA TYR A 93 -6.92 1.90 -15.21
C TYR A 93 -6.31 1.30 -16.48
N PHE A 94 -6.50 -0.01 -16.66
CA PHE A 94 -5.84 -0.78 -17.72
C PHE A 94 -6.15 -0.28 -19.14
N ASP A 95 -7.40 0.11 -19.40
CA ASP A 95 -7.80 0.67 -20.70
C ASP A 95 -7.03 1.95 -21.04
N ILE A 96 -6.80 2.80 -20.05
CA ILE A 96 -6.00 4.02 -20.19
C ILE A 96 -4.53 3.67 -20.42
N VAL A 97 -3.97 2.70 -19.70
CA VAL A 97 -2.57 2.25 -19.90
C VAL A 97 -2.36 1.78 -21.35
N ARG A 98 -3.24 0.91 -21.85
CA ARG A 98 -3.18 0.43 -23.24
C ARG A 98 -3.33 1.56 -24.24
N TRP A 99 -4.28 2.44 -24.01
CA TRP A 99 -4.54 3.55 -24.92
C TRP A 99 -3.37 4.53 -24.96
N LEU A 100 -2.80 4.90 -23.80
CA LEU A 100 -1.61 5.75 -23.73
C LEU A 100 -0.44 5.10 -24.47
N HIS A 101 -0.22 3.80 -24.29
CA HIS A 101 0.84 3.10 -25.03
C HIS A 101 0.67 3.14 -26.54
N SER A 102 -0.56 3.01 -27.05
CA SER A 102 -0.82 2.99 -28.48
C SER A 102 -0.83 4.38 -29.13
N ASN A 103 -1.10 5.45 -28.36
CA ASN A 103 -1.37 6.79 -28.91
C ASN A 103 -0.37 7.87 -28.45
N ARG A 104 0.49 7.57 -27.46
CA ARG A 104 1.47 8.49 -26.88
C ARG A 104 2.87 7.88 -26.92
N SER A 105 3.89 8.72 -27.05
CA SER A 105 5.30 8.32 -27.18
C SER A 105 6.09 8.50 -25.88
N GLU A 106 5.52 9.17 -24.88
CA GLU A 106 6.17 9.51 -23.62
C GLU A 106 6.48 8.28 -22.78
N GLY A 107 5.70 7.20 -22.93
CA GLY A 107 5.92 5.93 -22.24
C GLY A 107 5.67 5.99 -20.74
N CYS A 108 6.42 5.19 -19.98
CA CYS A 108 6.34 5.16 -18.52
C CYS A 108 7.74 5.07 -17.90
N THR A 109 7.80 4.88 -16.58
CA THR A 109 9.04 4.48 -15.89
C THR A 109 8.82 3.15 -15.19
N SER A 110 9.85 2.63 -14.50
CA SER A 110 9.71 1.45 -13.64
C SER A 110 8.63 1.60 -12.56
N SER A 111 8.28 2.85 -12.22
CA SER A 111 7.18 3.17 -11.29
C SER A 111 5.83 2.58 -11.74
N ALA A 112 5.55 2.49 -13.05
CA ALA A 112 4.30 1.91 -13.53
C ALA A 112 4.12 0.46 -13.06
N MET A 113 5.16 -0.37 -13.26
CA MET A 113 5.10 -1.78 -12.85
C MET A 113 5.24 -1.92 -11.33
N ASP A 114 6.12 -1.14 -10.69
CA ASP A 114 6.29 -1.16 -9.23
C ASP A 114 4.98 -0.81 -8.50
N TRP A 115 4.25 0.20 -8.97
CA TRP A 115 3.00 0.64 -8.36
C TRP A 115 1.81 -0.25 -8.72
N ALA A 116 1.73 -0.74 -9.96
CA ALA A 116 0.73 -1.75 -10.34
C ALA A 116 0.91 -3.04 -9.50
N ALA A 117 2.16 -3.46 -9.25
CA ALA A 117 2.48 -4.60 -8.41
C ALA A 117 2.12 -4.36 -6.94
N ARG A 118 2.43 -3.16 -6.42
CA ARG A 118 2.04 -2.73 -5.06
C ARG A 118 0.53 -2.85 -4.83
N ASN A 119 -0.29 -2.47 -5.80
CA ASN A 119 -1.76 -2.46 -5.68
C ASN A 119 -2.43 -3.72 -6.24
N GLY A 120 -1.65 -4.72 -6.68
CA GLY A 120 -2.17 -6.04 -7.05
C GLY A 120 -2.76 -6.13 -8.45
N HIS A 121 -2.53 -5.15 -9.33
CA HIS A 121 -3.01 -5.11 -10.71
C HIS A 121 -2.20 -6.04 -11.62
N LEU A 122 -2.40 -7.35 -11.47
CA LEU A 122 -1.63 -8.40 -12.15
C LEU A 122 -1.71 -8.32 -13.69
N ASP A 123 -2.87 -7.99 -14.22
CA ASP A 123 -3.12 -7.78 -15.65
C ASP A 123 -2.23 -6.66 -16.21
N ILE A 124 -2.16 -5.53 -15.51
CA ILE A 124 -1.29 -4.41 -15.88
C ILE A 124 0.18 -4.81 -15.74
N VAL A 125 0.58 -5.49 -14.67
CA VAL A 125 1.96 -5.95 -14.45
C VAL A 125 2.42 -6.87 -15.59
N LYS A 126 1.59 -7.86 -15.96
CA LYS A 126 1.84 -8.76 -17.09
C LYS A 126 2.01 -7.99 -18.39
N TRP A 127 1.04 -7.15 -18.68
CA TRP A 127 1.00 -6.40 -19.92
C TRP A 127 2.21 -5.45 -20.03
N LEU A 128 2.56 -4.73 -18.97
CA LEU A 128 3.76 -3.89 -18.93
C LEU A 128 5.03 -4.72 -19.17
N GLY A 129 5.15 -5.91 -18.55
CA GLY A 129 6.33 -6.75 -18.73
C GLY A 129 6.48 -7.36 -20.11
N GLU A 130 5.38 -7.51 -20.85
CA GLU A 130 5.38 -8.04 -22.22
C GLU A 130 5.53 -6.94 -23.29
N ASN A 131 5.08 -5.71 -23.01
CA ASN A 131 4.96 -4.64 -24.02
C ASN A 131 5.87 -3.43 -23.77
N ARG A 132 6.58 -3.37 -22.63
CA ARG A 132 7.46 -2.26 -22.23
C ARG A 132 8.83 -2.78 -21.80
N SER A 133 9.87 -1.95 -21.98
CA SER A 133 11.27 -2.32 -21.68
C SER A 133 11.81 -1.68 -20.40
N GLU A 134 11.08 -0.75 -19.80
CA GLU A 134 11.44 -0.03 -18.56
C GLU A 134 11.57 -0.96 -17.36
N GLY A 135 10.83 -2.07 -17.37
CA GLY A 135 10.90 -3.08 -16.32
C GLY A 135 10.34 -2.63 -14.98
N CYS A 136 10.89 -3.21 -13.91
CA CYS A 136 10.55 -2.88 -12.53
C CYS A 136 11.82 -2.76 -11.67
N THR A 137 11.64 -2.49 -10.39
CA THR A 137 12.71 -2.63 -9.40
C THR A 137 12.35 -3.72 -8.40
N ALA A 138 13.24 -4.02 -7.45
CA ALA A 138 12.91 -4.88 -6.31
C ALA A 138 11.69 -4.38 -5.51
N ALA A 139 11.32 -3.09 -5.65
CA ALA A 139 10.12 -2.54 -5.04
C ALA A 139 8.83 -3.24 -5.50
N ALA A 140 8.72 -3.67 -6.76
CA ALA A 140 7.54 -4.39 -7.26
C ALA A 140 7.24 -5.63 -6.40
N MET A 141 8.21 -6.53 -6.25
CA MET A 141 8.01 -7.77 -5.48
C MET A 141 7.92 -7.50 -3.97
N ASN A 142 8.74 -6.58 -3.45
CA ASN A 142 8.71 -6.16 -2.05
C ASN A 142 7.34 -5.61 -1.63
N LYS A 143 6.73 -4.75 -2.47
CA LYS A 143 5.44 -4.15 -2.19
C LYS A 143 4.28 -5.09 -2.48
N ALA A 144 4.34 -5.88 -3.54
CA ALA A 144 3.36 -6.94 -3.77
C ALA A 144 3.30 -7.93 -2.58
N ALA A 145 4.46 -8.27 -2.00
CA ALA A 145 4.53 -9.10 -0.80
C ALA A 145 3.98 -8.39 0.45
N GLN A 146 4.34 -7.12 0.66
CA GLN A 146 3.84 -6.30 1.77
C GLN A 146 2.30 -6.22 1.80
N TYR A 147 1.64 -6.15 0.64
CA TYR A 147 0.19 -6.02 0.52
C TYR A 147 -0.53 -7.35 0.17
N GLY A 148 0.18 -8.48 0.22
CA GLY A 148 -0.45 -9.80 0.13
C GLY A 148 -0.82 -10.24 -1.28
N HIS A 149 -0.26 -9.62 -2.31
CA HIS A 149 -0.56 -9.93 -3.72
C HIS A 149 0.27 -11.12 -4.22
N LEU A 150 0.02 -12.32 -3.66
CA LEU A 150 0.77 -13.54 -3.98
C LEU A 150 0.83 -13.86 -5.48
N LYS A 151 -0.25 -13.62 -6.22
CA LYS A 151 -0.27 -13.87 -7.68
C LYS A 151 0.72 -12.97 -8.43
N VAL A 152 0.86 -11.71 -8.00
CA VAL A 152 1.85 -10.78 -8.55
C VAL A 152 3.26 -11.21 -8.18
N VAL A 153 3.50 -11.58 -6.91
CA VAL A 153 4.81 -12.08 -6.45
C VAL A 153 5.27 -13.28 -7.29
N LYS A 154 4.39 -14.27 -7.50
CA LYS A 154 4.69 -15.46 -8.32
C LYS A 154 5.02 -15.10 -9.77
N TRP A 155 4.28 -14.16 -10.35
CA TRP A 155 4.51 -13.73 -11.71
C TRP A 155 5.86 -12.99 -11.84
N LEU A 156 6.11 -12.02 -10.96
CA LEU A 156 7.39 -11.29 -10.92
C LEU A 156 8.56 -12.26 -10.75
N HIS A 157 8.46 -13.24 -9.86
CA HIS A 157 9.52 -14.24 -9.66
C HIS A 157 9.84 -15.06 -10.92
N SER A 158 8.82 -15.41 -11.71
CA SER A 158 8.99 -16.26 -12.89
C SER A 158 9.41 -15.49 -14.15
N HIS A 159 9.15 -14.18 -14.21
CA HIS A 159 9.32 -13.38 -15.43
C HIS A 159 10.34 -12.25 -15.29
N ARG A 160 10.79 -11.92 -14.06
CA ARG A 160 11.68 -10.79 -13.76
C ARG A 160 12.91 -11.26 -12.99
N SER A 161 14.05 -10.62 -13.23
CA SER A 161 15.34 -10.97 -12.62
C SER A 161 15.73 -10.04 -11.46
N GLU A 162 15.01 -8.93 -11.29
CA GLU A 162 15.24 -7.92 -10.24
C GLU A 162 15.06 -8.47 -8.82
N GLY A 163 14.24 -9.52 -8.67
CA GLY A 163 14.06 -10.23 -7.41
C GLY A 163 13.37 -9.39 -6.32
N CYS A 164 13.75 -9.66 -5.07
CA CYS A 164 13.27 -8.94 -3.90
C CYS A 164 14.41 -8.72 -2.90
N THR A 165 14.10 -8.08 -1.78
CA THR A 165 15.00 -8.02 -0.63
C THR A 165 14.32 -8.66 0.58
N THR A 166 15.04 -8.75 1.71
CA THR A 166 14.45 -9.18 2.99
C THR A 166 13.19 -8.40 3.38
N TYR A 167 13.02 -7.19 2.85
CA TYR A 167 11.84 -6.36 3.02
C TYR A 167 10.55 -7.07 2.59
N ALA A 168 10.58 -7.90 1.55
CA ALA A 168 9.40 -8.64 1.09
C ALA A 168 8.82 -9.53 2.19
N MET A 169 9.66 -10.39 2.78
CA MET A 169 9.23 -11.33 3.82
C MET A 169 8.96 -10.59 5.14
N ASP A 170 9.81 -9.62 5.51
CA ASP A 170 9.64 -8.83 6.73
C ASP A 170 8.30 -8.09 6.76
N LYS A 171 7.90 -7.48 5.63
CA LYS A 171 6.64 -6.75 5.54
C LYS A 171 5.44 -7.65 5.31
N ALA A 172 5.57 -8.75 4.56
CA ALA A 172 4.52 -9.75 4.46
C ALA A 172 4.20 -10.34 5.85
N ALA A 173 5.22 -10.62 6.65
CA ALA A 173 5.07 -11.11 8.01
C ALA A 173 4.39 -10.08 8.93
N ALA A 174 4.85 -8.83 8.90
CA ALA A 174 4.24 -7.74 9.65
C ALA A 174 2.76 -7.51 9.27
N ALA A 175 2.41 -7.67 8.00
CA ALA A 175 1.05 -7.49 7.49
C ALA A 175 0.15 -8.71 7.73
N GLY A 176 0.71 -9.88 8.04
CA GLY A 176 -0.05 -11.12 8.28
C GLY A 176 -0.33 -11.94 7.02
N HIS A 177 0.43 -11.75 5.95
CA HIS A 177 0.26 -12.49 4.69
C HIS A 177 1.01 -13.81 4.72
N LEU A 178 0.50 -14.78 5.50
CA LEU A 178 1.14 -16.07 5.73
C LEU A 178 1.42 -16.86 4.43
N ASP A 179 0.50 -16.81 3.47
CA ASP A 179 0.65 -17.45 2.17
C ASP A 179 1.85 -16.90 1.38
N VAL A 180 2.03 -15.58 1.41
CA VAL A 180 3.21 -14.91 0.85
C VAL A 180 4.48 -15.28 1.61
N VAL A 181 4.47 -15.28 2.95
CA VAL A 181 5.63 -15.65 3.76
C VAL A 181 6.08 -17.09 3.47
N LYS A 182 5.14 -18.05 3.46
CA LYS A 182 5.40 -19.46 3.10
C LYS A 182 6.01 -19.59 1.71
N TRP A 183 5.45 -18.86 0.76
CA TRP A 183 5.91 -18.91 -0.62
C TRP A 183 7.32 -18.32 -0.77
N LEU A 184 7.56 -17.13 -0.20
CA LEU A 184 8.89 -16.51 -0.21
C LEU A 184 9.92 -17.40 0.49
N HIS A 185 9.58 -18.02 1.62
CA HIS A 185 10.49 -18.92 2.34
C HIS A 185 10.95 -20.12 1.52
N THR A 186 10.06 -20.66 0.67
CA THR A 186 10.32 -21.85 -0.13
C THR A 186 10.97 -21.55 -1.48
N HIS A 187 10.84 -20.33 -2.01
CA HIS A 187 11.26 -19.99 -3.38
C HIS A 187 12.34 -18.90 -3.46
N ARG A 188 12.66 -18.21 -2.35
CA ARG A 188 13.62 -17.09 -2.31
C ARG A 188 14.68 -17.32 -1.25
N SER A 189 15.92 -16.98 -1.58
CA SER A 189 17.08 -17.16 -0.69
C SER A 189 17.34 -15.96 0.22
N GLU A 190 16.74 -14.80 -0.08
CA GLU A 190 16.90 -13.57 0.69
C GLU A 190 16.38 -13.71 2.13
N GLY A 191 15.33 -14.50 2.34
CA GLY A 191 14.76 -14.77 3.65
C GLY A 191 14.15 -13.54 4.33
N CYS A 192 14.17 -13.56 5.66
CA CYS A 192 13.71 -12.46 6.52
C CYS A 192 14.82 -12.01 7.48
N THR A 193 14.60 -10.87 8.14
CA THR A 193 15.39 -10.44 9.29
C THR A 193 14.62 -10.62 10.60
N ARG A 194 15.25 -10.30 11.73
CA ARG A 194 14.60 -10.23 13.05
C ARG A 194 13.32 -9.37 13.08
N VAL A 195 13.19 -8.46 12.12
CA VAL A 195 12.04 -7.56 11.98
C VAL A 195 10.75 -8.32 11.66
N ALA A 196 10.83 -9.43 10.90
CA ALA A 196 9.66 -10.24 10.57
C ALA A 196 8.95 -10.75 11.83
N MET A 197 9.67 -11.45 12.69
CA MET A 197 9.13 -12.03 13.93
C MET A 197 8.67 -10.93 14.89
N LYS A 198 9.50 -9.89 15.10
CA LYS A 198 9.15 -8.74 15.94
C LYS A 198 7.83 -8.10 15.53
N HIS A 199 7.66 -7.76 14.26
CA HIS A 199 6.46 -7.08 13.78
C HIS A 199 5.26 -8.02 13.64
N ALA A 200 5.47 -9.30 13.34
CA ALA A 200 4.39 -10.29 13.39
C ALA A 200 3.82 -10.41 14.81
N ILE A 201 4.69 -10.41 15.84
CA ILE A 201 4.26 -10.38 17.25
C ILE A 201 3.49 -9.09 17.56
N VAL A 202 4.09 -7.92 17.34
CA VAL A 202 3.49 -6.62 17.68
C VAL A 202 2.16 -6.40 16.96
N ASN A 203 2.00 -6.87 15.73
CA ASN A 203 0.77 -6.77 14.97
C ASN A 203 -0.19 -7.96 15.16
N SER A 204 0.09 -8.84 16.14
CA SER A 204 -0.76 -9.98 16.51
C SER A 204 -1.04 -10.96 15.34
N ARG A 205 -0.04 -11.21 14.49
CA ARG A 205 -0.10 -12.15 13.35
C ARG A 205 0.33 -13.53 13.81
N PHE A 206 -0.48 -14.17 14.66
CA PHE A 206 -0.05 -15.37 15.39
C PHE A 206 0.28 -16.55 14.48
N ASP A 207 -0.47 -16.73 13.40
CA ASP A 207 -0.22 -17.75 12.37
C ASP A 207 1.16 -17.59 11.69
N VAL A 208 1.56 -16.35 11.42
CA VAL A 208 2.90 -16.01 10.94
C VAL A 208 3.96 -16.23 12.02
N VAL A 209 3.69 -15.86 13.27
CA VAL A 209 4.61 -16.09 14.41
C VAL A 209 4.91 -17.58 14.56
N LEU A 210 3.88 -18.44 14.52
CA LEU A 210 4.04 -19.89 14.58
C LEU A 210 4.87 -20.42 13.40
N PHE A 211 4.61 -19.92 12.19
CA PHE A 211 5.39 -20.32 11.03
C PHE A 211 6.86 -19.90 11.15
N LEU A 212 7.13 -18.65 11.55
CA LEU A 212 8.50 -18.17 11.72
C LEU A 212 9.22 -18.96 12.82
N HIS A 213 8.57 -19.24 13.96
CA HIS A 213 9.15 -20.08 15.01
C HIS A 213 9.56 -21.48 14.54
N LEU A 214 8.74 -22.12 13.72
CA LEU A 214 8.99 -23.50 13.27
C LEU A 214 10.09 -23.61 12.20
N TYR A 215 10.21 -22.60 11.34
CA TYR A 215 11.05 -22.69 10.13
C TYR A 215 12.19 -21.68 10.07
N ARG A 216 12.27 -20.74 11.02
CA ARG A 216 13.25 -19.65 11.07
C ARG A 216 13.86 -19.54 12.47
N ASN A 217 15.12 -19.13 12.52
CA ASN A 217 15.92 -19.11 13.76
C ASN A 217 16.39 -17.70 14.15
N GLU A 218 15.98 -16.67 13.40
CA GLU A 218 16.33 -15.29 13.64
C GLU A 218 15.75 -14.82 14.99
N ARG A 219 16.62 -14.52 15.95
CA ARG A 219 16.23 -13.94 17.24
C ARG A 219 15.63 -12.54 17.05
N PHE A 220 14.57 -12.24 17.79
CA PHE A 220 13.90 -10.95 17.80
C PHE A 220 14.17 -10.20 19.11
N GLN A 221 13.86 -8.91 19.13
CA GLN A 221 13.91 -8.09 20.33
C GLN A 221 12.65 -7.21 20.38
N LEU A 222 11.88 -7.38 21.45
CA LEU A 222 10.70 -6.56 21.70
C LEU A 222 11.09 -5.26 22.44
N PRO A 223 10.25 -4.21 22.37
CA PRO A 223 10.48 -3.00 23.15
C PRO A 223 10.35 -3.27 24.67
N THR A 224 11.32 -2.84 25.47
CA THR A 224 11.39 -3.14 26.91
C THR A 224 10.84 -2.02 27.82
N ASN A 225 10.47 -0.86 27.28
CA ASN A 225 9.97 0.30 28.04
C ASN A 225 8.56 0.77 27.62
N THR A 226 7.78 -0.11 26.98
CA THR A 226 6.43 0.23 26.53
C THR A 226 5.49 -0.94 26.81
N THR A 227 4.28 -0.66 27.25
CA THR A 227 3.23 -1.68 27.37
C THR A 227 2.89 -2.22 25.99
N ILE A 228 3.01 -3.55 25.83
CA ILE A 228 2.65 -4.24 24.58
C ILE A 228 1.27 -4.86 24.75
N HIS A 229 0.34 -4.47 23.89
CA HIS A 229 -1.01 -5.02 23.84
C HIS A 229 -1.04 -6.21 22.88
N LEU A 230 -1.06 -7.43 23.43
CA LEU A 230 -1.15 -8.67 22.65
C LEU A 230 -2.35 -9.52 23.13
N PRO A 231 -2.96 -10.35 22.26
CA PRO A 231 -3.90 -11.37 22.69
C PRO A 231 -3.28 -12.31 23.74
N LEU A 232 -4.08 -12.76 24.71
CA LEU A 232 -3.61 -13.57 25.85
C LEU A 232 -2.92 -14.85 25.39
N GLU A 233 -3.44 -15.48 24.34
CA GLU A 233 -2.89 -16.71 23.76
C GLU A 233 -1.46 -16.48 23.25
N LEU A 234 -1.23 -15.35 22.57
CA LEU A 234 0.09 -15.00 22.08
C LEU A 234 1.04 -14.63 23.22
N GLN A 235 0.55 -13.97 24.28
CA GLN A 235 1.36 -13.70 25.48
C GLN A 235 1.81 -14.99 26.15
N GLN A 236 0.87 -15.90 26.44
CA GLN A 236 1.16 -17.19 27.06
C GLN A 236 2.14 -18.01 26.21
N TRP A 237 1.93 -18.02 24.90
CA TRP A 237 2.82 -18.71 23.98
C TRP A 237 4.23 -18.10 23.97
N LEU A 238 4.36 -16.77 23.98
CA LEU A 238 5.66 -16.09 24.04
C LEU A 238 6.39 -16.38 25.35
N VAL A 239 5.72 -16.32 26.49
CA VAL A 239 6.31 -16.65 27.79
C VAL A 239 6.77 -18.11 27.82
N ALA A 240 6.00 -19.03 27.25
CA ALA A 240 6.34 -20.45 27.23
C ALA A 240 7.56 -20.77 26.33
N ASN A 241 7.77 -20.04 25.24
CA ASN A 241 8.81 -20.36 24.25
C ASN A 241 10.03 -19.41 24.27
N TYR A 242 9.87 -18.21 24.82
CA TYR A 242 10.85 -17.12 24.74
C TYR A 242 10.93 -16.33 26.06
N ALA A 243 10.83 -17.00 27.22
CA ALA A 243 10.81 -16.38 28.54
C ALA A 243 11.94 -15.35 28.75
N ASP A 244 13.17 -15.68 28.34
CA ASP A 244 14.34 -14.82 28.47
C ASP A 244 14.27 -13.58 27.55
N ASP A 245 13.75 -13.73 26.33
CA ASP A 245 13.66 -12.61 25.37
C ASP A 245 12.51 -11.65 25.70
N VAL A 246 11.56 -12.05 26.55
CA VAL A 246 10.40 -11.25 26.96
C VAL A 246 10.39 -10.88 28.45
N SER A 247 11.44 -11.19 29.21
CA SER A 247 11.50 -10.96 30.66
C SER A 247 11.39 -9.49 31.05
N GLU A 248 11.87 -8.59 30.20
CA GLU A 248 11.81 -7.14 30.37
C GLU A 248 10.57 -6.50 29.70
N CYS A 249 9.66 -7.30 29.14
CA CYS A 249 8.45 -6.80 28.48
C CYS A 249 7.29 -6.68 29.46
N HIS A 250 6.55 -5.56 29.36
CA HIS A 250 5.30 -5.38 30.10
C HIS A 250 4.10 -5.68 29.19
N PHE A 251 3.42 -6.81 29.43
CA PHE A 251 2.19 -7.17 28.73
C PHE A 251 0.96 -6.69 29.52
N GLU A 252 0.00 -6.07 28.83
CA GLU A 252 -1.30 -5.77 29.44
C GLU A 252 -2.18 -7.02 29.44
N VAL A 253 -2.68 -7.41 30.61
CA VAL A 253 -3.70 -8.46 30.73
C VAL A 253 -5.06 -7.77 30.83
N PRO A 254 -6.01 -8.01 29.92
CA PRO A 254 -7.36 -7.47 30.02
C PRO A 254 -7.97 -7.86 31.37
N LYS A 255 -8.57 -6.90 32.08
CA LYS A 255 -9.38 -7.17 33.27
C LYS A 255 -10.67 -7.89 32.84
N LEU A 256 -10.61 -9.18 32.49
CA LEU A 256 -11.80 -10.02 32.39
C LEU A 256 -12.02 -10.75 33.72
N ASP A 257 -13.27 -10.67 34.18
CA ASP A 257 -13.81 -11.08 35.48
C ASP A 257 -13.27 -12.45 35.95
N TRP A 258 -12.63 -12.47 37.12
CA TRP A 258 -11.97 -13.60 37.79
C TRP A 258 -12.92 -14.76 38.17
N ARG A 259 -14.20 -14.67 37.77
CA ARG A 259 -15.26 -15.63 38.10
C ARG A 259 -15.26 -16.90 37.25
N CYS A 260 -14.46 -16.99 36.18
CA CYS A 260 -14.44 -18.15 35.27
C CYS A 260 -13.13 -18.96 35.26
N SER A 261 -12.30 -18.88 36.31
CA SER A 261 -11.01 -19.61 36.35
C SER A 261 -10.86 -20.61 37.51
N ASN A 262 -11.92 -20.95 38.23
CA ASN A 262 -11.86 -21.98 39.30
C ASN A 262 -12.28 -23.38 38.85
N ASP A 263 -12.78 -23.57 37.62
CA ASP A 263 -13.29 -24.87 37.16
C ASP A 263 -12.30 -25.70 36.33
N LEU A 264 -11.08 -25.20 36.04
CA LEU A 264 -10.11 -25.89 35.18
C LEU A 264 -8.77 -26.27 35.85
N LEU A 265 -8.57 -25.99 37.14
CA LEU A 265 -7.39 -26.45 37.88
C LEU A 265 -7.74 -27.51 38.92
N GLY A 266 -8.15 -28.68 38.40
CA GLY A 266 -8.07 -29.92 39.16
C GLY A 266 -6.61 -30.29 39.40
N ARG A 267 -6.15 -30.09 40.64
CA ARG A 267 -5.01 -30.74 41.33
C ARG A 267 -3.78 -31.07 40.47
N ASN A 268 -2.71 -30.28 40.65
CA ASN A 268 -1.39 -30.88 40.84
C ASN A 268 -0.46 -29.89 41.58
N GLU A 269 -0.07 -30.27 42.78
CA GLU A 269 0.94 -29.60 43.59
C GLU A 269 2.32 -29.89 42.98
N HIS A 270 2.99 -28.83 42.48
CA HIS A 270 4.45 -28.60 42.42
C HIS A 270 4.79 -27.68 41.22
N ALA A 271 4.91 -26.37 41.47
CA ALA A 271 5.45 -25.38 40.54
C ALA A 271 6.38 -24.37 41.28
N PRO A 272 7.54 -23.97 40.71
CA PRO A 272 8.48 -22.99 41.27
C PRO A 272 8.05 -21.52 40.97
N PRO A 273 8.73 -20.47 41.53
CA PRO A 273 8.04 -19.30 42.07
C PRO A 273 7.65 -18.20 41.06
N ALA A 274 6.40 -17.77 41.23
CA ALA A 274 5.83 -16.41 41.15
C ALA A 274 6.16 -15.49 39.96
N LEU A 275 5.15 -15.35 39.08
CA LEU A 275 4.89 -14.15 38.30
C LEU A 275 4.88 -12.91 39.20
N HIS A 276 5.72 -11.91 38.92
CA HIS A 276 5.57 -10.58 39.48
C HIS A 276 4.50 -9.82 38.67
N VAL A 277 3.23 -10.11 38.95
CA VAL A 277 2.10 -9.29 38.47
C VAL A 277 2.02 -8.05 39.38
N SER A 278 2.53 -6.92 38.90
CA SER A 278 2.35 -5.64 39.60
C SER A 278 0.91 -5.18 39.44
N TYR A 279 0.12 -5.27 40.50
CA TYR A 279 -1.19 -4.62 40.58
C TYR A 279 -0.96 -3.13 40.90
N CYS A 280 -1.38 -2.24 40.01
CA CYS A 280 -1.53 -0.82 40.35
C CYS A 280 -2.61 -0.68 41.44
N ASN A 281 -2.17 -0.52 42.69
CA ASN A 281 -3.03 -0.11 43.80
C ASN A 281 -3.44 1.35 43.61
N LEU A 282 -4.74 1.61 43.48
CA LEU A 282 -5.33 2.93 43.70
C LEU A 282 -5.88 2.95 45.13
N THR A 283 -5.31 3.82 45.97
CA THR A 283 -5.92 4.22 47.24
C THR A 283 -7.02 5.26 46.96
N TRP A 284 -8.14 5.09 47.66
CA TRP A 284 -9.38 5.86 47.64
C TRP A 284 -9.21 7.37 47.77
#